data_AF-A0A7S1SC15-F1
#
_entry.id   AF-A0A7S1SC15-F1
#
_cell.length_a   1.000
_cell.length_b   1.000
_cell.length_c   1.000
_cell.angle_alpha   90.00
_cell.angle_beta   90.00
_cell.angle_gamma   90.00
#
_symmetry.space_group_name_H-M   'P 1'
#
loop_
_entity.id
_entity.type
_entity.pdbx_description
1 polymer ?
#
loop_
_entity_poly.entity_id
_entity_poly.type
_entity_poly.pdbx_seq_one_letter_code
_entity_poly.pdbx_strand_id
1 'polypeptide(L)'
;QVASRQVNLSSLLEFEYVDQVGTPFQLCEPPSGRPARGRAFSWAGDYESLDGIIDATKRGHSIDWQDLREKRWQRTTVTESEKVCQLLSCCRNPAACLEALTPDNIVLLLQSASPENSVVIARHVLLNDVHSGSSESLYQQALWALVLNDCAITSPWQLAEITDGGASAEIP
;
A
#
# COMPACT_ATOMS: atom_id res chain seq x y z
N GLN A 1 7.80 -47.39 -7.30
CA GLN A 1 8.20 -45.97 -7.47
C GLN A 1 6.93 -45.16 -7.64
N VAL A 2 6.63 -44.26 -6.70
CA VAL A 2 5.46 -43.37 -6.82
C VAL A 2 5.90 -42.20 -7.69
N ALA A 3 5.31 -42.07 -8.88
CA ALA A 3 5.54 -40.92 -9.73
C ALA A 3 4.99 -39.68 -9.03
N SER A 4 5.87 -38.75 -8.63
CA SER A 4 5.48 -37.45 -8.10
C SER A 4 4.84 -36.66 -9.23
N ARG A 5 3.51 -36.49 -9.20
CA ARG A 5 2.83 -35.52 -10.07
C ARG A 5 3.28 -34.12 -9.67
N GLN A 6 4.05 -33.45 -10.53
CA GLN A 6 4.30 -32.02 -10.39
C GLN A 6 3.02 -31.27 -10.72
N VAL A 7 2.54 -30.47 -9.76
CA VAL A 7 1.34 -29.64 -9.90
C VAL A 7 1.80 -28.19 -10.01
N ASN A 8 1.45 -27.52 -11.10
CA ASN A 8 1.73 -26.10 -11.27
C ASN A 8 0.72 -25.28 -10.45
N LEU A 9 1.09 -24.96 -9.21
CA LEU A 9 0.27 -24.21 -8.28
C LEU A 9 -0.04 -22.80 -8.78
N SER A 10 0.88 -22.17 -9.53
CA SER A 10 0.64 -20.84 -10.10
C SER A 10 -0.50 -20.84 -11.10
N SER A 11 -0.58 -21.86 -11.96
CA SER A 11 -1.70 -22.00 -12.90
C SER A 11 -3.03 -22.34 -12.24
N LEU A 12 -2.99 -22.96 -11.06
CA LEU A 12 -4.19 -23.42 -10.34
C LEU A 12 -4.79 -22.38 -9.42
N LEU A 13 -3.94 -21.57 -8.82
CA LEU A 13 -4.33 -20.59 -7.81
C LEU A 13 -4.24 -19.16 -8.34
N GLU A 14 -3.73 -18.96 -9.56
CA GLU A 14 -3.55 -17.64 -10.19
C GLU A 14 -2.63 -16.70 -9.38
N PHE A 15 -1.72 -17.25 -8.55
CA PHE A 15 -0.69 -16.49 -7.85
C PHE A 15 0.72 -16.90 -8.29
N GLU A 16 1.66 -15.98 -8.14
CA GLU A 16 3.07 -16.27 -8.37
C GLU A 16 3.66 -17.02 -7.16
N TYR A 17 4.14 -18.24 -7.39
CA TYR A 17 4.81 -19.06 -6.39
C TYR A 17 6.23 -19.38 -6.82
N VAL A 18 7.16 -19.40 -5.86
CA VAL A 18 8.52 -19.93 -6.03
C VAL A 18 8.67 -21.19 -5.20
N ASP A 19 9.33 -22.19 -5.79
CA ASP A 19 9.68 -23.41 -5.08
C ASP A 19 10.88 -23.14 -4.16
N GLN A 20 10.63 -23.06 -2.84
CA GLN A 20 11.68 -23.08 -1.84
C GLN A 20 11.70 -24.46 -1.19
N VAL A 21 12.71 -25.28 -1.52
CA VAL A 21 13.07 -26.56 -0.88
C VAL A 21 11.86 -27.30 -0.28
N GLY A 22 10.95 -27.76 -1.15
CA GLY A 22 9.86 -28.63 -0.76
C GLY A 22 8.62 -27.94 -0.18
N THR A 23 8.55 -26.60 -0.17
CA THR A 23 7.31 -25.86 0.12
C THR A 23 7.16 -24.64 -0.81
N PRO A 24 6.05 -24.50 -1.54
CA PRO A 24 5.81 -23.35 -2.42
C PRO A 24 5.61 -22.06 -1.60
N PHE A 25 6.35 -21.01 -1.94
CA PHE A 25 6.27 -19.68 -1.32
C PHE A 25 5.63 -18.68 -2.28
N GLN A 26 4.59 -17.97 -1.83
CA GLN A 26 3.89 -16.97 -2.64
C GLN A 26 4.70 -15.66 -2.70
N LEU A 27 5.01 -15.18 -3.91
CA LEU A 27 5.78 -13.95 -4.11
C LEU A 27 4.92 -12.68 -4.04
N CYS A 28 3.73 -12.73 -4.65
CA CYS A 28 2.88 -11.57 -4.85
C CYS A 28 1.45 -11.84 -4.36
N GLU A 29 0.85 -10.85 -3.69
CA GLU A 29 -0.59 -10.82 -3.48
C GLU A 29 -1.29 -10.44 -4.79
N PRO A 30 -2.53 -10.90 -5.04
CA PRO A 30 -3.24 -10.58 -6.27
C PRO A 30 -3.59 -9.08 -6.28
N PRO A 31 -3.52 -8.41 -7.44
CA PRO A 31 -3.87 -6.99 -7.55
C PRO A 31 -5.35 -6.72 -7.22
N SER A 32 -6.22 -7.72 -7.35
CA SER A 32 -7.67 -7.63 -7.09
C SER A 32 -8.18 -8.87 -6.37
N GLY A 33 -7.65 -9.16 -5.18
CA GLY A 33 -8.07 -10.34 -4.42
C GLY A 33 -7.82 -10.20 -2.92
N ARG A 34 -8.52 -11.03 -2.15
CA ARG A 34 -8.36 -11.08 -0.69
C ARG A 34 -6.90 -11.43 -0.36
N PRO A 35 -6.26 -10.75 0.61
CA PRO A 35 -4.87 -11.00 0.97
C PRO A 35 -4.66 -12.48 1.31
N ALA A 36 -3.48 -13.00 0.96
CA ALA A 36 -3.15 -14.40 1.16
C ALA A 36 -3.15 -14.74 2.65
N ARG A 37 -4.03 -15.66 3.07
CA ARG A 37 -4.10 -16.09 4.48
C ARG A 37 -3.17 -17.27 4.70
N GLY A 38 -2.00 -17.01 5.27
CA GLY A 38 -1.03 -18.02 5.70
C GLY A 38 -0.38 -17.63 7.03
N ARG A 39 0.26 -18.58 7.71
CA ARG A 39 1.11 -18.28 8.87
C ARG A 39 2.39 -17.61 8.38
N ALA A 40 2.33 -16.31 8.09
CA ALA A 40 3.53 -15.49 7.98
C ALA A 40 4.06 -15.21 9.38
N PHE A 41 5.38 -15.12 9.54
CA PHE A 41 5.96 -14.54 10.75
C PHE A 41 5.61 -13.05 10.76
N SER A 42 4.54 -12.69 11.46
CA SER A 42 4.18 -11.30 11.69
C SER A 42 5.23 -10.67 12.59
N TRP A 43 5.71 -9.48 12.23
CA TRP A 43 6.62 -8.74 13.07
C TRP A 43 5.86 -8.19 14.29
N ALA A 44 6.36 -8.53 15.48
CA ALA A 44 5.83 -8.10 16.77
C ALA A 44 6.82 -7.19 17.51
N GLY A 45 7.46 -6.28 16.77
CA GLY A 45 8.40 -5.32 17.34
C GLY A 45 7.72 -4.05 17.84
N ASP A 46 8.54 -3.01 18.03
CA ASP A 46 8.08 -1.74 18.58
C ASP A 46 7.28 -0.90 17.56
N TYR A 47 5.96 -0.90 17.71
CA TYR A 47 5.03 -0.12 16.89
C TYR A 47 5.17 1.40 17.02
N GLU A 48 5.97 1.90 17.98
CA GLU A 48 6.25 3.32 18.10
C GLU A 48 7.35 3.79 17.13
N SER A 49 8.22 2.89 16.67
CA SER A 49 9.35 3.23 15.82
C SER A 49 9.03 3.01 14.35
N LEU A 50 8.76 4.09 13.61
CA LEU A 50 8.65 4.04 12.15
C LEU A 50 9.91 3.47 11.49
N ASP A 51 11.09 3.81 12.01
CA ASP A 51 12.35 3.25 11.51
C ASP A 51 12.43 1.72 11.70
N GLY A 52 11.95 1.23 12.85
CA GLY A 52 11.85 -0.20 13.12
C GLY A 52 10.89 -0.92 12.16
N ILE A 53 9.73 -0.31 11.90
CA ILE A 53 8.74 -0.84 10.95
C ILE A 53 9.32 -0.86 9.52
N ILE A 54 10.02 0.20 9.11
CA ILE A 54 10.68 0.30 7.81
C ILE A 54 11.78 -0.75 7.65
N ASP A 55 12.66 -0.91 8.65
CA ASP A 55 13.71 -1.94 8.62
C ASP A 55 13.11 -3.34 8.56
N ALA A 56 12.07 -3.62 9.35
CA ALA A 56 11.38 -4.89 9.32
C ALA A 56 10.78 -5.17 7.93
N THR A 57 10.11 -4.19 7.34
CA THR A 57 9.50 -4.30 6.01
C THR A 57 10.55 -4.53 4.93
N LYS A 58 11.68 -3.80 4.96
CA LYS A 58 12.82 -3.99 4.03
C LYS A 58 13.45 -5.37 4.14
N ARG A 59 13.44 -5.98 5.33
CA ARG A 59 13.93 -7.35 5.55
C ARG A 59 12.90 -8.44 5.17
N GLY A 60 11.76 -8.05 4.63
CA GLY A 60 10.72 -8.96 4.15
C GLY A 60 9.80 -9.48 5.25
N HIS A 61 9.77 -8.85 6.42
CA HIS A 61 8.77 -9.17 7.44
C HIS A 61 7.39 -8.69 7.02
N SER A 62 6.37 -9.49 7.31
CA SER A 62 4.97 -9.09 7.18
C SER A 62 4.56 -8.26 8.40
N ILE A 63 4.13 -7.03 8.17
CA ILE A 63 3.55 -6.17 9.21
C ILE A 63 2.06 -6.50 9.31
N ASP A 64 1.59 -6.72 10.54
CA ASP A 64 0.15 -6.78 10.81
C ASP A 64 -0.38 -5.35 10.94
N TRP A 65 -0.87 -4.81 9.83
CA TRP A 65 -1.37 -3.44 9.75
C TRP A 65 -2.60 -3.20 10.61
N GLN A 66 -3.43 -4.22 10.82
CA GLN A 66 -4.60 -4.12 11.68
C GLN A 66 -4.17 -4.02 13.15
N ASP A 67 -3.24 -4.88 13.58
CA ASP A 67 -2.70 -4.83 14.93
C ASP A 67 -1.97 -3.49 15.21
N LEU A 68 -1.20 -3.00 14.23
CA LEU A 68 -0.52 -1.71 14.30
C LEU A 68 -1.52 -0.55 14.48
N ARG A 69 -2.62 -0.57 13.70
CA ARG A 69 -3.70 0.40 13.81
C ARG A 69 -4.32 0.39 15.19
N GLU A 70 -4.79 -0.77 15.65
CA GLU A 70 -5.51 -0.92 16.92
C GLU A 70 -4.65 -0.59 18.13
N LYS A 71 -3.37 -1.00 18.13
CA LYS A 71 -2.47 -0.79 19.26
C LYS A 71 -1.86 0.60 19.31
N ARG A 72 -1.55 1.22 18.17
CA ARG A 72 -0.79 2.47 18.13
C ARG A 72 -1.39 3.55 17.24
N TRP A 73 -1.52 3.31 15.94
CA TRP A 73 -1.79 4.40 14.97
C TRP A 73 -3.20 4.98 15.05
N GLN A 74 -4.15 4.31 15.71
CA GLN A 74 -5.44 4.90 16.04
C GLN A 74 -5.34 6.00 17.12
N ARG A 75 -4.30 5.97 17.97
CA ARG A 75 -4.14 6.88 19.12
C ARG A 75 -2.99 7.87 18.96
N THR A 76 -2.10 7.63 18.02
CA THR A 76 -0.89 8.43 17.81
C THR A 76 -0.88 8.98 16.39
N THR A 77 -0.86 10.30 16.28
CA THR A 77 -0.73 10.98 14.99
C THR A 77 0.69 10.84 14.46
N VAL A 78 0.84 10.24 13.30
CA VAL A 78 2.10 10.14 12.56
C VAL A 78 2.34 11.44 11.79
N THR A 79 3.46 12.12 12.03
CA THR A 79 3.79 13.40 11.38
C THR A 79 4.98 13.31 10.43
N GLU A 80 5.73 12.20 10.47
CA GLU A 80 6.98 12.02 9.72
C GLU A 80 6.72 11.58 8.27
N SER A 81 6.30 12.52 7.41
CA SER A 81 5.90 12.24 6.01
C SER A 81 6.98 11.53 5.18
N GLU A 82 8.26 11.86 5.38
CA GLU A 82 9.39 11.20 4.69
C GLU A 82 9.46 9.70 5.01
N LYS A 83 9.27 9.34 6.29
CA LYS A 83 9.26 7.95 6.74
C LYS A 83 8.04 7.20 6.23
N VAL A 84 6.87 7.86 6.19
CA VAL A 84 5.68 7.29 5.56
C VAL A 84 5.94 6.99 4.09
N CYS A 85 6.50 7.94 3.32
CA CYS A 85 6.83 7.71 1.91
C CYS A 85 7.84 6.58 1.73
N GLN A 86 8.85 6.51 2.61
CA GLN A 86 9.81 5.41 2.60
C GLN A 86 9.12 4.06 2.87
N LEU A 87 8.20 4.02 3.84
CA LEU A 87 7.45 2.82 4.16
C LEU A 87 6.56 2.39 2.99
N LEU A 88 5.85 3.33 2.35
CA LEU A 88 5.07 3.07 1.13
C LEU A 88 5.93 2.49 0.01
N SER A 89 7.16 2.98 -0.15
CA SER A 89 8.09 2.50 -1.18
C SER A 89 8.61 1.07 -0.96
N CYS A 90 8.65 0.58 0.28
CA CYS A 90 9.18 -0.75 0.59
C CYS A 90 8.11 -1.77 1.02
N CYS A 91 6.89 -1.33 1.31
CA CYS A 91 5.81 -2.23 1.70
C CYS A 91 5.24 -2.99 0.49
N ARG A 92 4.89 -4.26 0.71
CA ARG A 92 4.23 -5.08 -0.32
C ARG A 92 2.80 -4.62 -0.63
N ASN A 93 2.15 -4.00 0.35
CA ASN A 93 0.78 -3.53 0.25
C ASN A 93 0.66 -2.10 0.82
N PRO A 94 0.89 -1.07 -0.02
CA PRO A 94 0.78 0.34 0.38
C PRO A 94 -0.62 0.75 0.80
N ALA A 95 -1.65 0.12 0.23
CA ALA A 95 -3.04 0.36 0.59
C ALA A 95 -3.27 0.04 2.08
N ALA A 96 -2.89 -1.17 2.52
CA ALA A 96 -3.05 -1.61 3.90
C ALA A 96 -2.26 -0.74 4.90
N CYS A 97 -1.08 -0.23 4.50
CA CYS A 97 -0.31 0.72 5.30
C CYS A 97 -1.07 2.04 5.49
N LEU A 98 -1.67 2.58 4.43
CA LEU A 98 -2.43 3.83 4.53
C LEU A 98 -3.75 3.63 5.28
N GLU A 99 -4.45 2.52 5.08
CA GLU A 99 -5.67 2.15 5.80
C GLU A 99 -5.46 1.94 7.32
N ALA A 100 -4.21 1.68 7.73
CA ALA A 100 -3.84 1.62 9.13
C ALA A 100 -3.82 3.01 9.81
N LEU A 101 -3.64 4.08 9.03
CA LEU A 101 -3.73 5.45 9.50
C LEU A 101 -5.19 5.91 9.55
N THR A 102 -5.50 6.88 10.42
CA THR A 102 -6.82 7.52 10.40
C THR A 102 -6.93 8.47 9.20
N PRO A 103 -8.13 8.68 8.63
CA PRO A 103 -8.32 9.64 7.53
C PRO A 103 -7.80 11.05 7.88
N ASP A 104 -8.05 11.51 9.11
CA ASP A 104 -7.55 12.80 9.60
C ASP A 104 -6.01 12.87 9.63
N ASN A 105 -5.35 11.76 9.98
CA ASN A 105 -3.89 11.71 9.95
C ASN A 105 -3.39 11.79 8.50
N ILE A 106 -4.03 11.12 7.55
CA ILE A 106 -3.64 11.19 6.13
C ILE A 106 -3.83 12.61 5.59
N VAL A 107 -4.95 13.26 5.90
CA VAL A 107 -5.19 14.67 5.53
C VAL A 107 -4.12 15.58 6.12
N LEU A 108 -3.77 15.40 7.40
CA LEU A 108 -2.69 16.15 8.05
C LEU A 108 -1.36 15.93 7.34
N LEU A 109 -1.03 14.69 6.96
CA LEU A 109 0.20 14.38 6.24
C LEU A 109 0.21 15.06 4.86
N LEU A 110 -0.89 14.99 4.10
CA LEU A 110 -1.01 15.68 2.80
C LEU A 110 -0.79 17.18 2.90
N GLN A 111 -1.27 17.81 3.98
CA GLN A 111 -1.19 19.26 4.20
C GLN A 111 0.17 19.74 4.76
N SER A 112 0.85 18.90 5.53
CA SER A 112 2.10 19.26 6.23
C SER A 112 3.37 18.69 5.60
N ALA A 113 3.25 17.74 4.67
CA ALA A 113 4.37 17.16 3.95
C ALA A 113 5.06 18.15 3.00
N SER A 114 6.30 17.84 2.62
CA SER A 114 6.94 18.48 1.47
C SER A 114 6.10 18.23 0.19
N PRO A 115 6.19 19.10 -0.83
CA PRO A 115 5.44 18.91 -2.08
C PRO A 115 5.65 17.52 -2.69
N GLU A 116 6.88 17.03 -2.71
CA GLU A 116 7.24 15.70 -3.22
C GLU A 116 6.54 14.57 -2.45
N ASN A 117 6.61 14.59 -1.12
CA ASN A 117 5.97 13.58 -0.28
C ASN A 117 4.44 13.66 -0.35
N SER A 118 3.89 14.87 -0.43
CA SER A 118 2.45 15.08 -0.58
C SER A 118 1.92 14.43 -1.87
N VAL A 119 2.66 14.56 -2.98
CA VAL A 119 2.34 13.90 -4.25
C VAL A 119 2.40 12.38 -4.11
N VAL A 120 3.45 11.83 -3.50
CA VAL A 120 3.58 10.37 -3.29
C VAL A 120 2.40 9.81 -2.49
N ILE A 121 2.08 10.44 -1.37
CA ILE A 121 0.97 10.01 -0.50
C ILE A 121 -0.36 10.13 -1.26
N ALA A 122 -0.61 11.26 -1.93
CA ALA A 122 -1.84 11.49 -2.69
C ALA A 122 -2.05 10.47 -3.81
N ARG A 123 -0.98 10.13 -4.56
CA ARG A 123 -1.03 9.10 -5.59
C ARG A 123 -1.43 7.74 -5.00
N HIS A 124 -0.84 7.35 -3.88
CA HIS A 124 -1.19 6.08 -3.24
C HIS A 124 -2.63 6.08 -2.69
N VAL A 125 -3.12 7.19 -2.13
CA VAL A 125 -4.51 7.31 -1.63
C VAL A 125 -5.54 7.14 -2.76
N LEU A 126 -5.27 7.74 -3.93
CA LEU A 126 -6.17 7.69 -5.08
C LEU A 126 -6.08 6.34 -5.80
N LEU A 127 -4.87 5.86 -6.12
CA LEU A 127 -4.67 4.61 -6.88
C LEU A 127 -5.12 3.35 -6.14
N ASN A 128 -5.14 3.37 -4.80
CA ASN A 128 -5.48 2.20 -3.99
C ASN A 128 -6.86 2.31 -3.35
N ASP A 129 -7.67 3.29 -3.76
CA ASP A 129 -9.03 3.50 -3.22
C ASP A 129 -9.11 3.57 -1.68
N VAL A 130 -8.04 4.03 -1.00
CA VAL A 130 -8.00 4.15 0.47
C VAL A 130 -9.05 5.14 1.00
N HIS A 131 -9.50 6.03 0.12
CA HIS A 131 -10.57 6.98 0.38
C HIS A 131 -11.97 6.32 0.40
N SER A 132 -12.13 5.11 -0.14
CA SER A 132 -13.41 4.42 -0.21
C SER A 132 -13.92 4.05 1.20
N GLY A 133 -15.01 4.69 1.63
CA GLY A 133 -15.54 4.55 3.00
C GLY A 133 -15.03 5.58 4.01
N SER A 134 -14.13 6.48 3.61
CA SER A 134 -13.80 7.68 4.38
C SER A 134 -14.75 8.85 4.06
N SER A 135 -14.68 9.96 4.80
CA SER A 135 -15.41 11.18 4.43
C SER A 135 -14.95 11.69 3.06
N GLU A 136 -15.85 12.31 2.30
CA GLU A 136 -15.55 12.92 0.97
C GLU A 136 -14.30 13.83 0.98
N SER A 137 -13.93 14.34 2.17
CA SER A 137 -12.74 15.16 2.38
C SER A 137 -11.42 14.48 1.99
N LEU A 138 -11.22 13.17 2.21
CA LEU A 138 -9.90 12.56 1.97
C LEU A 138 -9.58 12.48 0.47
N TYR A 139 -10.55 12.06 -0.34
CA TYR A 139 -10.43 12.07 -1.79
C TYR A 139 -10.13 13.48 -2.32
N GLN A 140 -10.92 14.47 -1.88
CA GLN A 140 -10.75 15.86 -2.29
C GLN A 140 -9.36 16.42 -1.92
N GLN A 141 -8.88 16.12 -0.70
CA GLN A 141 -7.57 16.58 -0.25
C GLN A 141 -6.43 15.91 -1.03
N ALA A 142 -6.52 14.60 -1.31
CA ALA A 142 -5.54 13.91 -2.13
C ALA A 142 -5.52 14.45 -3.57
N LEU A 143 -6.69 14.65 -4.18
CA LEU A 143 -6.81 15.24 -5.51
C LEU A 143 -6.21 16.66 -5.55
N TRP A 144 -6.53 17.48 -4.55
CA TRP A 144 -6.03 18.85 -4.46
C TRP A 144 -4.52 18.90 -4.23
N ALA A 145 -3.97 17.98 -3.43
CA ALA A 145 -2.54 17.85 -3.25
C ALA A 145 -1.80 17.55 -4.57
N LEU A 146 -2.37 16.72 -5.45
CA LEU A 146 -1.82 16.50 -6.79
C LEU A 146 -1.88 17.75 -7.66
N VAL A 147 -3.03 18.42 -7.71
CA VAL A 147 -3.21 19.64 -8.52
C VAL A 147 -2.23 20.75 -8.11
N LEU A 148 -1.96 20.88 -6.81
CA LEU A 148 -1.07 21.92 -6.30
C LEU A 148 0.42 21.60 -6.46
N ASN A 149 0.81 20.34 -6.25
CA ASN A 149 2.22 19.98 -6.05
C ASN A 149 2.81 19.16 -7.19
N ASP A 150 1.99 18.52 -8.04
CA ASP A 150 2.48 17.68 -9.13
C ASP A 150 2.61 18.47 -10.43
N CYS A 151 3.81 18.99 -10.68
CA CYS A 151 4.11 19.74 -11.88
C CYS A 151 4.10 18.90 -13.18
N ALA A 152 4.04 17.57 -13.07
CA ALA A 152 3.92 16.69 -14.23
C ALA A 152 2.46 16.62 -14.75
N ILE A 153 1.48 16.99 -13.92
CA ILE A 153 0.07 17.03 -14.32
C ILE A 153 -0.18 18.34 -15.05
N THR A 154 -0.18 18.25 -16.38
CA THR A 154 -0.39 19.38 -17.29
C THR A 154 -1.78 19.38 -17.92
N SER A 155 -2.54 18.29 -17.74
CA SER A 155 -3.87 18.14 -18.32
C SER A 155 -4.84 17.38 -17.40
N PRO A 156 -6.15 17.63 -17.52
CA PRO A 156 -7.16 16.90 -16.74
C PRO A 156 -7.17 15.38 -16.98
N TRP A 157 -6.78 14.94 -18.17
CA TRP A 157 -6.75 13.50 -18.52
C TRP A 157 -5.71 12.72 -17.72
N GLN A 158 -4.53 13.31 -17.47
CA GLN A 158 -3.50 12.70 -16.63
C GLN A 158 -3.97 12.54 -15.18
N LEU A 159 -4.85 13.43 -14.71
CA LEU A 159 -5.47 13.32 -13.39
C LEU A 159 -6.50 12.19 -13.36
N ALA A 160 -7.32 12.07 -14.41
CA ALA A 160 -8.29 10.98 -14.57
C ALA A 160 -7.61 9.60 -14.65
N GLU A 161 -6.46 9.47 -15.30
CA GLU A 161 -5.69 8.21 -15.33
C GLU A 161 -5.27 7.74 -13.93
N ILE A 162 -4.99 8.69 -13.02
CA ILE A 162 -4.58 8.41 -11.64
C ILE A 162 -5.80 8.05 -10.77
N THR A 163 -6.96 8.65 -11.01
CA THR A 163 -8.17 8.42 -10.20
C THR A 163 -9.01 7.24 -10.67
N ASP A 164 -9.08 7.03 -11.98
CA ASP A 164 -10.00 6.06 -12.58
C ASP A 164 -9.30 4.72 -12.86
N GLY A 165 -8.03 4.61 -12.47
CA GLY A 165 -7.22 3.40 -12.56
C GLY A 165 -7.07 2.94 -14.00
N GLY A 166 -6.32 3.69 -14.82
CA GLY A 166 -5.78 3.25 -16.11
C GLY A 166 -6.62 2.22 -16.88
N ALA A 167 -7.90 2.50 -17.14
CA ALA A 167 -8.64 1.75 -18.14
C ALA A 167 -7.98 2.06 -19.48
N SER A 168 -7.40 1.04 -20.13
CA SER A 168 -6.95 1.07 -21.51
C SER A 168 -7.85 1.98 -22.35
N ALA A 169 -7.33 3.14 -22.73
CA ALA A 169 -7.88 3.88 -23.85
C ALA A 169 -7.43 3.16 -25.13
N GLU A 170 -8.00 1.97 -25.39
CA GLU A 170 -8.26 1.59 -26.76
C GLU A 170 -9.42 2.47 -27.21
N ILE A 171 -9.10 3.50 -27.99
CA ILE A 171 -10.08 4.20 -28.81
C ILE A 171 -9.66 3.96 -30.28
N PRO A 172 -10.52 3.35 -31.12
CA PRO A 172 -10.28 3.21 -32.56
C PRO A 172 -10.30 4.55 -33.31
#